data_AF-D3Z459-F1
#
_entry.id   AF-D3Z459-F1
#
_cell.length_a   1.000
_cell.length_b   1.000
_cell.length_c   1.000
_cell.angle_alpha   90.00
_cell.angle_beta   90.00
_cell.angle_gamma   90.00
#
_symmetry.space_group_name_H-M   'P 1'
#
loop_
_entity.id
_entity.type
_entity.pdbx_description
1 polymer ?
#
loop_
_entity_poly.entity_id
_entity_poly.type
_entity_poly.pdbx_seq_one_letter_code
_entity_poly.pdbx_strand_id
1 'polypeptide(L)'
;MLMLLVFGVLLHEVPLSGQDKAHSEADDAPGKALYDYSSLRLPAEHIPFFLHNNRHVASVCREDSHCPYKKHLENLNYCWGYEKSCAPEFRFGSPVCSYVDLGWTDTLESAQDMFWRQADFGYARERLGEIRTICQPERASDSSLVCS
;
A
#
# COMPACT_ATOMS: atom_id res chain seq x y z
N MET A 1 67.81 16.42 -1.11
CA MET A 1 66.67 17.30 -0.73
C MET A 1 65.43 16.41 -0.70
N LEU A 2 64.55 16.41 0.28
CA LEU A 2 64.48 17.05 1.59
C LEU A 2 63.30 16.34 2.30
N MET A 3 63.57 15.84 3.51
CA MET A 3 62.64 15.59 4.63
C MET A 3 61.45 14.63 4.47
N LEU A 4 61.65 13.43 5.04
CA LEU A 4 60.62 12.68 5.78
C LEU A 4 59.95 13.61 6.81
N LEU A 5 58.62 13.70 6.79
CA LEU A 5 57.85 14.30 7.86
C LEU A 5 57.13 13.19 8.65
N VAL A 6 57.77 12.82 9.75
CA VAL A 6 57.15 12.13 10.87
C VAL A 6 56.41 13.19 11.69
N PHE A 7 55.10 13.08 11.83
CA PHE A 7 54.36 13.76 12.88
C PHE A 7 53.63 12.72 13.70
N GLY A 8 54.23 12.41 14.85
CA GLY A 8 53.57 11.71 15.93
C GLY A 8 52.63 12.66 16.67
N VAL A 9 51.45 12.16 17.01
CA VAL A 9 50.64 12.68 18.10
C VAL A 9 50.36 11.50 19.03
N LEU A 10 51.00 11.53 20.19
CA LEU A 10 50.80 10.62 21.30
C LEU A 10 49.87 11.32 22.32
N LEU A 11 48.85 10.56 22.75
CA LEU A 11 48.15 10.60 24.05
C LEU A 11 47.14 11.73 24.32
N HIS A 12 45.87 11.34 24.45
CA HIS A 12 45.31 11.01 25.78
C HIS A 12 44.06 10.12 25.66
N GLU A 13 44.20 8.86 26.05
CA GLU A 13 43.11 7.98 26.48
C GLU A 13 42.82 8.28 27.96
N VAL A 14 41.63 8.81 28.27
CA VAL A 14 41.12 8.98 29.65
C VAL A 14 39.58 9.04 29.58
N PRO A 15 38.82 8.48 30.55
CA PRO A 15 38.82 7.12 31.07
C PRO A 15 37.40 6.49 30.95
N LEU A 16 37.32 5.17 31.03
CA LEU A 16 36.09 4.46 31.40
C LEU A 16 35.64 4.91 32.81
N SER A 17 34.60 5.72 32.88
CA SER A 17 33.81 6.01 34.09
C SER A 17 32.37 5.75 33.68
N GLY A 18 31.71 4.72 34.19
CA GLY A 18 31.28 4.62 35.59
C GLY A 18 29.77 4.44 35.51
N GLN A 19 29.29 3.27 35.90
CA GLN A 19 27.89 2.89 35.83
C GLN A 19 27.12 3.66 36.90
N ASP A 20 26.37 4.69 36.51
CA ASP A 20 25.32 5.26 37.35
C ASP A 20 23.97 5.10 36.65
N LYS A 21 23.12 4.27 37.26
CA LYS A 21 21.70 4.12 36.93
C LYS A 21 21.03 5.46 37.19
N ALA A 22 20.90 6.28 36.15
CA ALA A 22 19.86 7.29 36.09
C ALA A 22 18.66 6.65 35.36
N HIS A 23 17.52 6.56 36.05
CA HIS A 23 16.24 6.33 35.43
C HIS A 23 16.04 7.41 34.36
N SER A 24 16.19 7.04 33.09
CA SER A 24 15.65 7.85 32.01
C SER A 24 14.15 7.60 32.00
N GLU A 25 13.38 8.54 32.54
CA GLU A 25 12.09 8.87 31.96
C GLU A 25 12.33 8.95 30.45
N ALA A 26 11.79 7.96 29.73
CA ALA A 26 11.80 7.95 28.28
C ALA A 26 10.88 9.08 27.84
N ASP A 27 11.47 10.26 27.75
CA ASP A 27 10.98 11.39 27.01
C ASP A 27 10.63 10.88 25.60
N ASP A 28 9.39 11.15 25.22
CA ASP A 28 8.70 10.68 24.03
C ASP A 28 9.34 11.33 22.80
N ALA A 29 10.53 10.85 22.43
CA ALA A 29 11.13 11.21 21.15
C ALA A 29 10.22 10.61 20.07
N PRO A 30 9.63 11.42 19.17
CA PRO A 30 8.71 10.90 18.17
C PRO A 30 9.52 9.98 17.28
N GLY A 31 9.34 8.67 17.47
CA GLY A 31 9.97 7.65 16.64
C GLY A 31 9.64 7.96 15.18
N LYS A 32 10.60 7.80 14.29
CA LYS A 32 10.32 7.99 12.86
C LYS A 32 9.24 6.99 12.44
N ALA A 33 8.23 7.45 11.71
CA ALA A 33 7.22 6.58 11.11
C ALA A 33 7.89 5.48 10.27
N LEU A 34 7.35 4.26 10.34
CA LEU A 34 7.84 3.09 9.62
C LEU A 34 7.47 3.14 8.13
N TYR A 35 6.51 3.99 7.77
CA TYR A 35 6.07 4.23 6.40
C TYR A 35 5.81 5.73 6.17
N ASP A 36 6.08 6.22 4.97
CA ASP A 36 5.74 7.58 4.58
C ASP A 36 4.24 7.68 4.22
N TYR A 37 3.38 7.78 5.25
CA TYR A 37 1.94 7.93 5.04
C TYR A 37 1.57 9.24 4.32
N SER A 38 2.41 10.27 4.41
CA SER A 38 2.15 11.55 3.74
C SER A 38 2.27 11.45 2.21
N SER A 39 3.01 10.46 1.72
CA SER A 39 3.08 10.15 0.30
C SER A 39 1.76 9.59 -0.28
N LEU A 40 0.87 9.07 0.58
CA LEU A 40 -0.44 8.57 0.18
C LEU A 40 -1.37 9.75 -0.14
N ARG A 41 -1.26 10.23 -1.37
CA ARG A 41 -2.11 11.27 -1.95
C ARG A 41 -3.49 10.72 -2.34
N LEU A 42 -4.19 10.12 -1.38
CA LEU A 42 -5.50 9.51 -1.57
C LEU A 42 -6.56 10.19 -0.70
N PRO A 43 -7.80 10.33 -1.19
CA PRO A 43 -8.94 10.67 -0.35
C PRO A 43 -9.07 9.70 0.82
N ALA A 44 -9.58 10.17 1.95
CA ALA A 44 -9.73 9.35 3.16
C ALA A 44 -10.64 8.13 2.91
N GLU A 45 -11.66 8.28 2.05
CA GLU A 45 -12.59 7.21 1.68
C GLU A 45 -11.90 6.08 0.90
N HIS A 46 -10.78 6.36 0.23
CA HIS A 46 -10.05 5.39 -0.60
C HIS A 46 -9.06 4.55 0.22
N ILE A 47 -8.70 5.00 1.43
CA ILE A 47 -7.73 4.33 2.30
C ILE A 47 -8.07 2.87 2.58
N PRO A 48 -9.30 2.48 2.99
CA PRO A 48 -9.61 1.06 3.26
C PRO A 48 -9.41 0.17 2.03
N PHE A 49 -9.77 0.65 0.84
CA PHE A 49 -9.59 -0.04 -0.44
C PHE A 49 -8.12 -0.12 -0.86
N PHE A 50 -7.34 0.93 -0.59
CA PHE A 50 -5.90 0.91 -0.80
C PHE A 50 -5.22 -0.13 0.11
N LEU A 51 -5.56 -0.15 1.40
CA LEU A 51 -5.05 -1.13 2.36
C LEU A 51 -5.52 -2.56 2.05
N HIS A 52 -6.63 -2.72 1.31
CA HIS A 52 -7.06 -3.99 0.72
C HIS A 52 -5.96 -4.63 -0.14
N ASN A 53 -5.54 -3.88 -1.15
CA ASN A 53 -4.57 -4.37 -2.13
C ASN A 53 -3.12 -4.28 -1.63
N ASN A 54 -2.84 -3.39 -0.68
CA ASN A 54 -1.51 -3.16 -0.16
C ASN A 54 -1.36 -3.76 1.24
N ARG A 55 -1.54 -5.08 1.34
CA ARG A 55 -1.46 -5.84 2.62
C ARG A 55 -0.16 -5.59 3.38
N HIS A 56 0.95 -5.45 2.68
CA HIS A 56 2.24 -5.10 3.29
C HIS A 56 2.20 -3.75 4.01
N VAL A 57 1.63 -2.70 3.40
CA VAL A 57 1.44 -1.39 4.04
C VAL A 57 0.48 -1.48 5.22
N ALA A 58 -0.61 -2.26 5.08
CA ALA A 58 -1.54 -2.49 6.18
C ALA A 58 -0.87 -3.16 7.39
N SER A 59 0.06 -4.10 7.16
CA SER A 59 0.85 -4.72 8.22
C SER A 59 1.79 -3.72 8.89
N VAL A 60 2.52 -2.91 8.12
CA VAL A 60 3.39 -1.84 8.67
C VAL A 60 2.57 -0.85 9.50
N CYS A 61 1.42 -0.41 8.99
CA CYS A 61 0.52 0.51 9.68
C CYS A 61 -0.02 -0.04 11.01
N ARG A 62 -0.17 -1.36 11.12
CA ARG A 62 -0.64 -2.02 12.36
C ARG A 62 0.37 -1.84 13.49
N GLU A 63 1.64 -2.04 13.17
CA GLU A 63 2.76 -2.00 14.12
C GLU A 63 3.20 -0.56 14.42
N ASP A 64 3.10 0.33 13.43
CA ASP A 64 3.54 1.72 13.54
C ASP A 64 2.61 2.55 14.43
N SER A 65 3.13 3.13 15.51
CA SER A 65 2.38 4.05 16.38
C SER A 65 1.93 5.32 15.65
N HIS A 66 2.64 5.72 14.58
CA HIS A 66 2.37 6.95 13.82
C HIS A 66 1.40 6.75 12.65
N CYS A 67 0.89 5.53 12.42
CA CYS A 67 -0.04 5.33 11.32
C CYS A 67 -1.35 6.10 11.54
N PRO A 68 -1.75 7.04 10.64
CA PRO A 68 -3.00 7.80 10.80
C PRO A 68 -4.24 6.98 10.41
N TYR A 69 -4.06 5.78 9.87
CA TYR A 69 -5.12 4.97 9.26
C TYR A 69 -5.52 3.74 10.09
N LYS A 70 -5.16 3.68 11.38
CA LYS A 70 -5.44 2.51 12.23
C LYS A 70 -6.91 2.10 12.25
N LYS A 71 -7.83 3.07 12.22
CA LYS A 71 -9.29 2.82 12.13
C LYS A 71 -9.71 1.98 10.92
N HIS A 72 -8.94 2.04 9.82
CA HIS A 72 -9.23 1.29 8.60
C HIS A 72 -8.64 -0.13 8.62
N LEU A 73 -7.85 -0.48 9.64
CA LEU A 73 -7.27 -1.83 9.78
C LEU A 73 -8.24 -2.83 10.41
N GLU A 74 -9.31 -2.36 11.06
CA GLU A 74 -10.33 -3.20 11.72
C GLU A 74 -11.10 -4.05 10.70
N ASN A 75 -11.34 -3.50 9.51
CA ASN A 75 -12.03 -4.20 8.43
C ASN A 75 -11.29 -3.98 7.11
N LEU A 76 -10.60 -5.03 6.68
CA LEU A 76 -9.84 -5.07 5.43
C LEU A 76 -10.58 -5.75 4.29
N ASN A 77 -11.90 -5.96 4.42
CA ASN A 77 -12.72 -6.61 3.41
C ASN A 77 -13.09 -5.68 2.25
N TYR A 78 -13.16 -4.37 2.49
CA TYR A 78 -13.39 -3.36 1.44
C TYR A 78 -12.44 -3.54 0.27
N CYS A 79 -12.93 -3.54 -0.96
CA CYS A 79 -12.17 -3.83 -2.18
C CYS A 79 -12.71 -3.00 -3.35
N TRP A 80 -11.90 -2.74 -4.37
CA TRP A 80 -12.35 -1.86 -5.45
C TRP A 80 -13.48 -2.50 -6.27
N GLY A 81 -13.49 -3.83 -6.36
CA GLY A 81 -14.48 -4.62 -7.09
C GLY A 81 -13.87 -5.47 -8.19
N TYR A 82 -12.71 -5.07 -8.70
CA TYR A 82 -12.02 -5.83 -9.73
C TYR A 82 -11.29 -7.06 -9.19
N GLU A 83 -11.05 -7.13 -7.88
CA GLU A 83 -10.43 -8.28 -7.24
C GLU A 83 -11.37 -9.49 -7.33
N LYS A 84 -10.84 -10.66 -7.69
CA LYS A 84 -11.64 -11.88 -7.90
C LYS A 84 -12.45 -12.29 -6.66
N SER A 85 -11.90 -12.04 -5.47
CA SER A 85 -12.50 -12.34 -4.16
C SER A 85 -13.36 -11.22 -3.60
N CYS A 86 -13.58 -10.12 -4.34
CA CYS A 86 -14.34 -8.98 -3.85
C CYS A 86 -15.85 -9.26 -3.86
N ALA A 87 -16.45 -9.35 -2.67
CA ALA A 87 -17.89 -9.50 -2.52
C ALA A 87 -18.63 -8.17 -2.82
N PRO A 88 -19.84 -8.19 -3.41
CA PRO A 88 -20.59 -6.99 -3.79
C PRO A 88 -20.72 -5.93 -2.70
N GLU A 89 -20.99 -6.35 -1.47
CA GLU A 89 -21.19 -5.50 -0.30
C GLU A 89 -19.94 -4.73 0.16
N PHE A 90 -18.76 -5.15 -0.29
CA PHE A 90 -17.48 -4.53 0.06
C PHE A 90 -16.88 -3.67 -1.06
N ARG A 91 -17.57 -3.54 -2.20
CA ARG A 91 -17.11 -2.75 -3.34
C ARG A 91 -17.08 -1.26 -3.01
N PHE A 92 -16.30 -0.49 -3.76
CA PHE A 92 -16.17 0.97 -3.58
C PHE A 92 -17.51 1.71 -3.63
N GLY A 93 -18.47 1.20 -4.37
CA GLY A 93 -19.84 1.68 -4.35
C GLY A 93 -20.73 0.89 -5.29
N SER A 94 -22.00 1.27 -5.28
CA SER A 94 -22.97 0.85 -6.29
C SER A 94 -23.77 2.07 -6.70
N PRO A 95 -24.15 2.20 -7.98
CA PRO A 95 -24.94 3.33 -8.43
C PRO A 95 -26.33 3.29 -7.79
N VAL A 96 -26.91 4.46 -7.55
CA VAL A 96 -28.31 4.57 -7.14
C VAL A 96 -29.17 4.59 -8.40
N CYS A 97 -29.94 3.53 -8.63
CA CYS A 97 -30.88 3.42 -9.74
C CYS A 97 -32.31 3.71 -9.24
N SER A 98 -33.01 4.60 -9.93
CA SER A 98 -34.40 4.98 -9.60
C SER A 98 -35.43 4.44 -10.61
N TYR A 99 -34.96 3.93 -11.74
CA TYR A 99 -35.78 3.43 -12.84
C TYR A 99 -35.05 2.30 -13.57
N VAL A 100 -35.82 1.39 -14.17
CA VAL A 100 -35.33 0.28 -14.98
C VAL A 100 -35.67 0.55 -16.44
N ASP A 101 -34.64 0.68 -17.28
CA ASP A 101 -34.82 0.68 -18.72
C ASP A 101 -34.95 -0.77 -19.22
N LEU A 102 -36.18 -1.17 -19.55
CA LEU A 102 -36.53 -2.52 -20.00
C LEU A 102 -35.84 -2.93 -21.32
N GLY A 103 -35.27 -1.97 -22.07
CA GLY A 103 -34.46 -2.27 -23.24
C GLY A 103 -33.09 -2.87 -22.90
N TRP A 104 -32.63 -2.68 -21.66
CA TRP A 104 -31.32 -3.16 -21.21
C TRP A 104 -31.42 -4.24 -20.14
N THR A 105 -32.38 -4.11 -19.22
CA THR A 105 -32.40 -4.92 -17.99
C THR A 105 -33.80 -4.99 -17.40
N ASP A 106 -34.07 -5.97 -16.53
CA ASP A 106 -35.44 -6.27 -16.04
C ASP A 106 -35.70 -5.83 -14.58
N THR A 107 -34.65 -5.51 -13.84
CA THR A 107 -34.70 -5.18 -12.41
C THR A 107 -33.72 -4.06 -12.06
N LEU A 108 -33.93 -3.37 -10.93
CA LEU A 108 -32.97 -2.35 -10.47
C LEU A 108 -31.61 -2.96 -10.13
N GLU A 109 -31.59 -4.15 -9.53
CA GLU A 109 -30.36 -4.86 -9.20
C GLU A 109 -29.55 -5.23 -10.45
N SER A 110 -30.21 -5.76 -11.48
CA SER A 110 -29.55 -6.04 -12.76
C SER A 110 -29.07 -4.78 -13.47
N ALA A 111 -29.78 -3.65 -13.33
CA ALA A 111 -29.30 -2.35 -13.81
C ALA A 111 -28.00 -1.91 -13.11
N GLN A 112 -27.94 -2.09 -11.78
CA GLN A 112 -26.76 -1.78 -10.97
C GLN A 112 -25.58 -2.70 -11.32
N ASP A 113 -25.80 -4.01 -11.46
CA ASP A 113 -24.76 -4.96 -11.86
C ASP A 113 -24.26 -4.67 -13.28
N MET A 114 -25.16 -4.34 -14.21
CA MET A 114 -24.82 -3.97 -15.58
C MET A 114 -23.93 -2.72 -15.59
N PHE A 115 -24.31 -1.66 -14.87
CA PHE A 115 -23.48 -0.47 -14.74
C PHE A 115 -22.11 -0.81 -14.16
N TRP A 116 -22.08 -1.59 -13.07
CA TRP A 116 -20.82 -1.97 -12.43
C TRP A 116 -19.88 -2.72 -13.40
N ARG A 117 -20.42 -3.68 -14.16
CA ARG A 117 -19.65 -4.46 -15.15
C ARG A 117 -19.14 -3.62 -16.32
N GLN A 118 -19.90 -2.62 -16.76
CA GLN A 118 -19.60 -1.91 -18.01
C GLN A 118 -18.91 -0.56 -17.82
N ALA A 119 -19.16 0.12 -16.70
CA ALA A 119 -18.77 1.52 -16.49
C ALA A 119 -18.04 1.78 -15.16
N ASP A 120 -17.98 0.80 -14.26
CA ASP A 120 -17.28 0.92 -12.96
C ASP A 120 -16.11 -0.07 -12.88
N PHE A 121 -15.59 -0.36 -11.69
CA PHE A 121 -14.50 -1.31 -11.46
C PHE A 121 -14.77 -2.73 -11.99
N GLY A 122 -16.02 -3.11 -12.25
CA GLY A 122 -16.34 -4.34 -12.97
C GLY A 122 -15.79 -4.35 -14.40
N TYR A 123 -15.71 -3.20 -15.06
CA TYR A 123 -15.04 -3.09 -16.37
C TYR A 123 -13.56 -3.44 -16.26
N ALA A 124 -12.88 -2.91 -15.24
CA ALA A 124 -11.49 -3.23 -14.98
C ALA A 124 -11.30 -4.73 -14.70
N ARG A 125 -12.23 -5.37 -13.99
CA ARG A 125 -12.24 -6.83 -13.77
C ARG A 125 -12.24 -7.61 -15.08
N GLU A 126 -13.14 -7.27 -15.99
CA GLU A 126 -13.27 -7.93 -17.29
C GLU A 126 -11.99 -7.74 -18.12
N ARG A 127 -11.49 -6.51 -18.21
CA ARG A 127 -10.23 -6.21 -18.91
C ARG A 127 -9.05 -6.98 -18.32
N LEU A 128 -8.92 -7.05 -16.99
CA LEU A 128 -7.89 -7.86 -16.33
C LEU A 128 -8.00 -9.35 -16.65
N GLY A 129 -9.23 -9.87 -16.78
CA GLY A 129 -9.48 -11.27 -17.17
C GLY A 129 -9.08 -11.59 -18.61
N GLU A 130 -9.07 -10.58 -19.49
CA GLU A 130 -8.69 -10.70 -20.90
C GLU A 130 -7.18 -10.49 -21.13
N ILE A 131 -6.45 -9.92 -20.16
CA ILE A 131 -5.00 -9.73 -20.29
C ILE A 131 -4.31 -11.09 -20.35
N ARG A 132 -3.52 -11.26 -21.40
CA ARG A 132 -2.66 -12.43 -21.63
C ARG A 132 -1.23 -11.99 -21.90
N THR A 133 -0.28 -12.73 -21.36
CA THR A 133 1.13 -12.57 -21.70
C THR A 133 1.39 -13.17 -23.07
N ILE A 134 1.79 -12.35 -24.04
CA ILE A 134 2.17 -12.82 -25.39
C ILE A 134 3.66 -13.10 -25.47
N CYS A 135 4.45 -12.28 -24.77
CA CYS A 135 5.89 -12.41 -24.68
C CYS A 135 6.33 -12.14 -23.24
N GLN A 136 7.33 -12.88 -22.78
CA GLN A 136 7.93 -12.70 -21.45
C GLN A 136 9.45 -12.91 -21.50
N PRO A 137 10.23 -12.30 -20.60
CA PRO A 137 11.66 -12.57 -20.53
C PRO A 137 11.90 -14.02 -20.05
N GLU A 138 13.02 -14.64 -20.47
CA GLU A 138 13.39 -15.97 -19.95
C GLU A 138 13.86 -15.88 -18.50
N ARG A 139 14.58 -14.82 -18.14
CA ARG A 139 15.06 -14.55 -16.78
C ARG A 139 14.72 -13.12 -16.37
N ALA A 140 14.61 -12.92 -15.06
CA ALA A 140 14.42 -11.60 -14.51
C ALA A 140 15.59 -10.67 -14.93
N SER A 141 15.27 -9.49 -15.44
CA SER A 141 16.20 -8.47 -15.97
C SER A 141 16.70 -8.67 -17.40
N ASP A 142 16.25 -9.70 -18.11
CA ASP A 142 16.57 -9.81 -19.53
C ASP A 142 15.96 -8.66 -20.33
N SER A 143 16.70 -8.14 -21.31
CA SER A 143 16.24 -7.09 -22.22
C SER A 143 15.48 -7.64 -23.43
N SER A 144 15.55 -8.95 -23.69
CA SER A 144 14.85 -9.64 -24.76
C SER A 144 13.64 -10.42 -24.24
N LEU A 145 12.55 -10.43 -25.00
CA LEU A 145 11.35 -11.21 -24.71
C LEU A 145 11.26 -12.41 -25.65
N VAL A 146 10.76 -13.53 -25.14
CA VAL A 146 10.41 -14.71 -25.91
C VAL A 146 8.89 -14.82 -25.97
N CYS A 147 8.35 -15.03 -27.17
CA CYS A 147 6.92 -15.09 -27.45
C CYS A 147 6.49 -16.51 -27.83
N SER A 148 5.25 -16.89 -27.50
CA SER A 148 4.62 -18.17 -27.90
C SER A 148 3.93 -18.10 -29.25
#